data_AF-A0A0W1A2Q3-F1
#
_entry.id   AF-A0A0W1A2Q3-F1
#
_cell.length_a   1.000
_cell.length_b   1.000
_cell.length_c   1.000
_cell.angle_alpha   90.00
_cell.angle_beta   90.00
_cell.angle_gamma   90.00
#
_symmetry.space_group_name_H-M   'P 1'
#
loop_
_entity.id
_entity.type
_entity.pdbx_description
1 polymer ?
#
loop_
_entity_poly.entity_id
_entity_poly.type
_entity_poly.pdbx_seq_one_letter_code
_entity_poly.pdbx_strand_id
1 'polypeptide(L)'
;MSKLRFFRNTVANQRRAHKKASFTRDPRIKFLGSLSPLNGLIMKAIHLNTNHNYFWNGAKQLLFMRILHSPLAMSDVSRFDGNLLQIQRWLTQQLKSPTPIWSQAWKHPIRKAWATQAIKNHSLHLEDREQFADVTVCGFKIDPRLPYRFNPTSQIAIWFSTSPNLAIRDKEKSRLIERGLSVSNRENVLVYSSILLDDSAKEDMKIFSSKHQIVLIDIDDLNITLSNTSRELLQLARLELSHLGKGGNPAAASDLIRWIPEIMKGSVYADIDLPIDDSIVEQPMLHPSAGLPVVCNMGSFTYTTLPSYQQAENCTINTDIIAYSDHSDTELFMESVAKHILQSYKNPFQTLVKSKAPICETQAFKNMLNTPKATLFDLRKMVSDCSTLKDFYHLLGRDLFRNTFRLSANDLESLQICFKYNSTLPSNLLKNMSQINSQLKDLRTHYYKALVEEISGPGAIYRAFGGIKLFHNGAYRKESLLPVSNARALEGFGCVNNMTSFVSDNIPSWRLTEEEFNKRSFNEDGLSWISPPGR
;
A
#
# COMPACT_ATOMS: atom_id res chain seq x y z
N MET A 1 -35.20 -54.51 15.54
CA MET A 1 -35.22 -53.84 14.21
C MET A 1 -34.29 -52.65 14.26
N SER A 2 -33.37 -52.36 13.36
CA SER A 2 -32.83 -53.06 12.20
C SER A 2 -31.65 -52.21 11.69
N LYS A 3 -30.43 -52.61 12.04
CA LYS A 3 -29.17 -52.19 11.41
C LYS A 3 -28.35 -53.47 11.23
N LEU A 4 -27.51 -53.52 10.19
CA LEU A 4 -26.62 -54.63 9.80
C LEU A 4 -27.25 -55.81 9.05
N ARG A 5 -27.46 -55.64 7.74
CA ARG A 5 -27.32 -56.67 6.68
C ARG A 5 -27.70 -56.06 5.33
N PHE A 6 -26.79 -55.39 4.63
CA PHE A 6 -26.90 -55.19 3.16
C PHE A 6 -25.58 -54.74 2.50
N PHE A 7 -24.41 -55.14 3.05
CA PHE A 7 -23.10 -54.75 2.52
C PHE A 7 -22.22 -55.93 2.07
N ARG A 8 -22.81 -57.09 1.72
CA ARG A 8 -22.02 -58.30 1.38
C ARG A 8 -22.33 -59.01 0.06
N ASN A 9 -23.27 -58.56 -0.78
CA ASN A 9 -23.66 -59.32 -1.98
C ASN A 9 -23.35 -58.70 -3.36
N THR A 10 -22.60 -57.60 -3.45
CA THR A 10 -22.30 -56.98 -4.78
C THR A 10 -20.85 -57.18 -5.24
N VAL A 11 -20.00 -57.85 -4.46
CA VAL A 11 -18.55 -57.99 -4.78
C VAL A 11 -18.19 -59.39 -5.34
N ALA A 12 -19.12 -60.34 -5.38
CA ALA A 12 -18.82 -61.72 -5.78
C ALA A 12 -18.97 -62.02 -7.30
N ASN A 13 -19.64 -61.16 -8.09
CA ASN A 13 -19.97 -61.48 -9.50
C ASN A 13 -19.12 -60.78 -10.58
N GLN A 14 -18.12 -59.97 -10.22
CA GLN A 14 -17.22 -59.33 -11.21
C GLN A 14 -15.86 -60.04 -11.40
N ARG A 15 -15.60 -61.17 -10.73
CA ARG A 15 -14.29 -61.85 -10.79
C ARG A 15 -14.18 -63.06 -11.73
N ARG A 16 -15.16 -63.30 -12.63
CA ARG A 16 -15.15 -64.49 -13.51
C ARG A 16 -15.22 -64.26 -15.02
N ALA A 17 -15.13 -63.04 -15.50
CA ALA A 17 -15.00 -62.77 -16.94
C ALA A 17 -13.82 -61.83 -17.20
N HIS A 18 -12.66 -62.42 -17.51
CA HIS A 18 -11.57 -61.93 -18.37
C HIS A 18 -10.27 -62.67 -18.04
N LYS A 19 -10.25 -63.96 -18.39
CA LYS A 19 -9.03 -64.69 -18.73
C LYS A 19 -9.13 -65.02 -20.23
N LYS A 20 -8.02 -64.81 -20.95
CA LYS A 20 -7.75 -65.04 -22.40
C LYS A 20 -8.05 -63.88 -23.34
N ALA A 21 -7.02 -63.05 -23.55
CA ALA A 21 -6.50 -62.76 -24.89
C ALA A 21 -5.07 -62.20 -24.73
N SER A 22 -4.11 -62.84 -25.40
CA SER A 22 -2.67 -62.58 -25.35
C SER A 22 -2.27 -61.54 -26.40
N PHE A 23 -1.58 -60.48 -26.00
CA PHE A 23 -0.66 -59.72 -26.87
C PHE A 23 0.53 -59.21 -26.02
N THR A 24 1.68 -59.08 -26.68
CA THR A 24 3.06 -58.99 -26.20
C THR A 24 3.35 -57.80 -25.25
N ARG A 25 4.25 -58.02 -24.28
CA ARG A 25 4.60 -57.11 -23.17
C ARG A 25 5.68 -56.08 -23.56
N ASP A 26 5.39 -54.79 -23.38
CA ASP A 26 6.40 -53.73 -23.13
C ASP A 26 6.50 -53.50 -21.60
N PRO A 27 7.69 -53.46 -20.98
CA PRO A 27 7.83 -53.34 -19.52
C PRO A 27 7.48 -51.97 -18.92
N ARG A 28 7.17 -50.94 -19.71
CA ARG A 28 6.99 -49.56 -19.19
C ARG A 28 5.58 -49.17 -18.74
N ILE A 29 4.60 -50.06 -18.80
CA ILE A 29 3.23 -49.76 -18.38
C ILE A 29 2.80 -50.71 -17.26
N LYS A 30 3.17 -50.37 -16.04
CA LYS A 30 2.55 -50.88 -14.81
C LYS A 30 2.23 -49.69 -13.92
N PHE A 31 1.13 -48.99 -14.20
CA PHE A 31 0.33 -48.29 -13.18
C PHE A 31 -0.94 -47.65 -13.79
N LEU A 32 -1.83 -48.44 -14.40
CA LEU A 32 -3.14 -47.92 -14.83
C LEU A 32 -4.22 -48.98 -14.63
N GLY A 33 -4.70 -49.06 -13.39
CA GLY A 33 -5.73 -50.01 -12.98
C GLY A 33 -6.73 -49.40 -12.00
N SER A 34 -7.18 -48.17 -12.24
CA SER A 34 -8.44 -47.58 -11.75
C SER A 34 -8.44 -46.08 -12.08
N LEU A 35 -8.80 -45.72 -13.30
CA LEU A 35 -9.02 -44.33 -13.65
C LEU A 35 -10.41 -44.19 -14.29
N SER A 36 -11.13 -43.15 -13.87
CA SER A 36 -12.47 -42.84 -14.36
C SER A 36 -12.46 -42.58 -15.88
N PRO A 37 -13.63 -42.65 -16.56
CA PRO A 37 -13.74 -42.38 -18.00
C PRO A 37 -13.07 -41.06 -18.45
N LEU A 38 -13.00 -40.09 -17.55
CA LEU A 38 -12.37 -38.77 -17.74
C LEU A 38 -10.85 -38.88 -17.98
N ASN A 39 -10.16 -39.75 -17.26
CA ASN A 39 -8.72 -39.94 -17.38
C ASN A 39 -8.34 -40.72 -18.66
N GLY A 40 -9.25 -41.57 -19.16
CA GLY A 40 -9.11 -42.20 -20.48
C GLY A 40 -9.20 -41.20 -21.63
N LEU A 41 -10.04 -40.17 -21.49
CA LEU A 41 -10.16 -39.04 -22.43
C LEU A 41 -8.92 -38.13 -22.41
N ILE A 42 -8.40 -37.84 -21.22
CA ILE A 42 -7.17 -37.06 -21.02
C ILE A 42 -5.96 -37.77 -21.65
N MET A 43 -5.82 -39.08 -21.45
CA MET A 43 -4.72 -39.86 -22.04
C MET A 43 -4.85 -40.02 -23.57
N LYS A 44 -6.08 -40.09 -24.11
CA LYS A 44 -6.30 -40.05 -25.57
C LYS A 44 -5.90 -38.71 -26.20
N ALA A 45 -6.19 -37.60 -25.53
CA ALA A 45 -5.79 -36.26 -25.97
C ALA A 45 -4.26 -36.06 -25.91
N ILE A 46 -3.58 -36.66 -24.93
CA ILE A 46 -2.12 -36.67 -24.83
C ILE A 46 -1.49 -37.51 -25.95
N HIS A 47 -2.05 -38.68 -26.27
CA HIS A 47 -1.50 -39.60 -27.26
C HIS A 47 -1.73 -39.16 -28.72
N LEU A 48 -2.84 -38.47 -29.00
CA LEU A 48 -3.10 -37.88 -30.32
C LEU A 48 -2.17 -36.69 -30.65
N ASN A 49 -1.53 -36.10 -29.64
CA ASN A 49 -0.74 -34.87 -29.79
C ASN A 49 0.79 -35.11 -29.80
N THR A 50 1.25 -36.33 -29.51
CA THR A 50 2.67 -36.70 -29.62
C THR A 50 3.12 -37.01 -31.06
N ASN A 51 2.20 -37.04 -32.02
CA ASN A 51 2.50 -37.38 -33.42
C ASN A 51 2.60 -36.18 -34.38
N HIS A 52 2.47 -34.94 -33.89
CA HIS A 52 2.66 -33.75 -34.72
C HIS A 52 3.59 -32.74 -34.05
N ASN A 53 4.72 -32.45 -34.73
CA ASN A 53 5.72 -31.45 -34.39
C ASN A 53 5.16 -30.02 -34.46
N TYR A 54 4.32 -29.63 -33.50
CA TYR A 54 3.99 -28.23 -33.27
C TYR A 54 4.26 -27.84 -31.82
N PHE A 55 5.12 -26.83 -31.67
CA PHE A 55 5.56 -26.20 -30.43
C PHE A 55 4.39 -25.86 -29.47
N TRP A 56 4.37 -26.49 -28.29
CA TRP A 56 3.56 -26.06 -27.14
C TRP A 56 4.41 -25.97 -25.87
N ASN A 57 4.62 -24.75 -25.36
CA ASN A 57 5.34 -24.49 -24.12
C ASN A 57 4.53 -24.98 -22.89
N GLY A 58 5.20 -25.69 -21.96
CA GLY A 58 4.62 -26.31 -20.77
C GLY A 58 3.79 -25.40 -19.84
N ALA A 59 3.91 -24.08 -19.97
CA ALA A 59 3.06 -23.10 -19.27
C ALA A 59 1.56 -23.22 -19.62
N LYS A 60 1.22 -23.61 -20.86
CA LYS A 60 -0.18 -23.75 -21.30
C LYS A 60 -0.82 -25.04 -20.78
N GLN A 61 -0.03 -26.10 -20.59
CA GLN A 61 -0.50 -27.35 -19.97
C GLN A 61 -0.72 -27.18 -18.46
N LEU A 62 0.18 -26.47 -17.77
CA LEU A 62 0.01 -26.12 -16.35
C LEU A 62 -1.19 -25.19 -16.09
N LEU A 63 -1.44 -24.23 -16.99
CA LEU A 63 -2.62 -23.35 -16.99
C LEU A 63 -3.92 -24.16 -17.11
N PHE A 64 -3.98 -25.11 -18.05
CA PHE A 64 -5.15 -25.95 -18.28
C PHE A 64 -5.42 -26.90 -17.11
N MET A 65 -4.37 -27.51 -16.54
CA MET A 65 -4.46 -28.41 -15.39
C MET A 65 -4.92 -27.71 -14.11
N ARG A 66 -4.55 -26.44 -13.88
CA ARG A 66 -4.95 -25.69 -12.67
C ARG A 66 -6.35 -25.06 -12.76
N ILE A 67 -6.83 -24.71 -13.96
CA ILE A 67 -8.21 -24.23 -14.16
C ILE A 67 -9.24 -25.31 -13.81
N LEU A 68 -8.91 -26.58 -14.06
CA LEU A 68 -9.76 -27.74 -13.74
C LEU A 68 -9.85 -28.06 -12.24
N HIS A 69 -9.08 -27.41 -11.36
CA HIS A 69 -9.10 -27.67 -9.92
C HIS A 69 -9.98 -26.70 -9.11
N SER A 70 -10.65 -25.74 -9.74
CA SER A 70 -11.68 -24.92 -9.08
C SER A 70 -13.06 -25.58 -9.24
N PRO A 71 -13.78 -25.93 -8.15
CA PRO A 71 -15.10 -26.58 -8.23
C PRO A 71 -16.14 -25.77 -9.02
N LEU A 72 -16.04 -24.44 -8.99
CA LEU A 72 -16.94 -23.51 -9.69
C LEU A 72 -16.56 -23.31 -11.17
N ALA A 73 -15.30 -23.53 -11.55
CA ALA A 73 -14.87 -23.43 -12.95
C ALA A 73 -15.24 -24.68 -13.76
N MET A 74 -15.32 -25.85 -13.11
CA MET A 74 -15.59 -27.11 -13.80
C MET A 74 -16.99 -27.22 -14.42
N SER A 75 -18.02 -26.56 -13.86
CA SER A 75 -19.39 -26.59 -14.42
C SER A 75 -19.59 -25.72 -15.65
N ASP A 76 -18.78 -24.67 -15.81
CA ASP A 76 -18.84 -23.76 -16.95
C ASP A 76 -17.84 -24.15 -18.05
N VAL A 77 -16.67 -24.68 -17.68
CA VAL A 77 -15.66 -25.12 -18.66
C VAL A 77 -16.12 -26.36 -19.44
N SER A 78 -16.96 -27.22 -18.85
CA SER A 78 -17.54 -28.39 -19.53
C SER A 78 -18.49 -28.04 -20.68
N ARG A 79 -18.84 -26.76 -20.87
CA ARG A 79 -19.68 -26.27 -21.99
C ARG A 79 -18.87 -25.91 -23.23
N PHE A 80 -17.55 -25.83 -23.12
CA PHE A 80 -16.66 -25.58 -24.24
C PHE A 80 -16.06 -26.94 -24.62
N ASP A 81 -16.40 -27.47 -25.80
CA ASP A 81 -15.97 -28.79 -26.32
C ASP A 81 -14.46 -28.84 -26.62
N GLY A 82 -13.60 -28.49 -25.65
CA GLY A 82 -12.16 -28.33 -25.83
C GLY A 82 -11.76 -27.19 -26.76
N ASN A 83 -12.70 -26.36 -27.23
CA ASN A 83 -12.41 -25.28 -28.16
C ASN A 83 -11.72 -24.12 -27.43
N LEU A 84 -10.39 -24.08 -27.55
CA LEU A 84 -9.52 -23.09 -26.93
C LEU A 84 -9.89 -21.64 -27.29
N LEU A 85 -10.42 -21.40 -28.49
CA LEU A 85 -10.84 -20.07 -28.92
C LEU A 85 -12.12 -19.64 -28.18
N GLN A 86 -13.03 -20.57 -27.90
CA GLN A 86 -14.24 -20.28 -27.11
C GLN A 86 -13.89 -20.05 -25.63
N ILE A 87 -12.98 -20.85 -25.06
CA ILE A 87 -12.46 -20.63 -23.70
C ILE A 87 -11.79 -19.26 -23.61
N GLN A 88 -10.98 -18.90 -24.61
CA GLN A 88 -10.31 -17.61 -24.67
C GLN A 88 -11.29 -16.44 -24.81
N ARG A 89 -12.31 -16.57 -25.67
CA ARG A 89 -13.38 -15.57 -25.82
C ARG A 89 -14.19 -15.43 -24.54
N TRP A 90 -14.53 -16.54 -23.89
CA TRP A 90 -15.23 -16.53 -22.61
C TRP A 90 -14.40 -15.85 -21.53
N LEU A 91 -13.11 -16.20 -21.35
CA LEU A 91 -12.21 -15.51 -20.41
C LEU A 91 -12.08 -14.02 -20.72
N THR A 92 -11.98 -13.65 -22.00
CA THR A 92 -11.94 -12.24 -22.44
C THR A 92 -13.24 -11.52 -22.09
N GLN A 93 -14.39 -12.16 -22.25
CA GLN A 93 -15.70 -11.62 -21.90
C GLN A 93 -15.86 -11.47 -20.39
N GLN A 94 -15.39 -12.44 -19.59
CA GLN A 94 -15.39 -12.35 -18.13
C GLN A 94 -14.49 -11.22 -17.60
N LEU A 95 -13.39 -10.89 -18.30
CA LEU A 95 -12.53 -9.76 -17.96
C LEU A 95 -13.06 -8.40 -18.41
N LYS A 96 -13.97 -8.39 -19.40
CA LYS A 96 -14.70 -7.20 -19.86
C LYS A 96 -15.94 -6.89 -19.03
N SER A 97 -16.49 -7.87 -18.31
CA SER A 97 -17.67 -7.75 -17.43
C SER A 97 -17.52 -8.67 -16.20
N PRO A 98 -16.80 -8.24 -15.15
CA PRO A 98 -16.49 -9.08 -14.00
C PRO A 98 -17.76 -9.35 -13.17
N THR A 99 -18.04 -10.63 -12.92
CA THR A 99 -18.94 -11.02 -11.82
C THR A 99 -18.22 -10.86 -10.47
N PRO A 100 -18.91 -10.90 -9.31
CA PRO A 100 -18.29 -10.74 -7.98
C PRO A 100 -17.14 -11.72 -7.68
N ILE A 101 -17.10 -12.87 -8.38
CA ILE A 101 -16.02 -13.87 -8.30
C ILE A 101 -14.72 -13.37 -8.98
N TRP A 102 -14.80 -12.38 -9.87
CA TRP A 102 -13.69 -11.85 -10.67
C TRP A 102 -13.08 -10.56 -10.13
N SER A 103 -13.72 -9.86 -9.19
CA SER A 103 -13.09 -8.72 -8.49
C SER A 103 -11.84 -9.13 -7.71
N GLN A 104 -11.72 -10.42 -7.33
CA GLN A 104 -10.53 -11.02 -6.72
C GLN A 104 -9.53 -11.61 -7.73
N ALA A 105 -9.79 -11.54 -9.04
CA ALA A 105 -9.03 -12.26 -10.07
C ALA A 105 -7.55 -11.81 -10.22
N TRP A 106 -7.22 -10.58 -9.80
CA TRP A 106 -5.85 -10.05 -9.82
C TRP A 106 -4.93 -10.64 -8.76
N LYS A 107 -5.48 -11.33 -7.75
CA LYS A 107 -4.70 -12.03 -6.73
C LYS A 107 -3.99 -13.28 -7.26
N HIS A 108 -4.32 -13.73 -8.47
CA HIS A 108 -3.85 -15.01 -9.00
C HIS A 108 -2.76 -14.84 -10.08
N PRO A 109 -1.49 -15.19 -9.81
CA PRO A 109 -0.36 -14.94 -10.72
C PRO A 109 -0.53 -15.51 -12.13
N ILE A 110 -1.25 -16.63 -12.27
CA ILE A 110 -1.55 -17.23 -13.58
C ILE A 110 -2.51 -16.37 -14.42
N ARG A 111 -3.43 -15.64 -13.79
CA ARG A 111 -4.37 -14.75 -14.49
C ARG A 111 -3.70 -13.44 -14.92
N LYS A 112 -2.79 -12.91 -14.08
CA LYS A 112 -1.88 -11.81 -14.44
C LYS A 112 -1.02 -12.19 -15.65
N ALA A 113 -0.42 -13.38 -15.64
CA ALA A 113 0.33 -13.91 -16.78
C ALA A 113 -0.52 -14.10 -18.03
N TRP A 114 -1.78 -14.55 -17.91
CA TRP A 114 -2.71 -14.67 -19.04
C TRP A 114 -3.07 -13.31 -19.63
N ALA A 115 -3.36 -12.30 -18.81
CA ALA A 115 -3.62 -10.94 -19.28
C ALA A 115 -2.40 -10.37 -20.02
N THR A 116 -1.21 -10.53 -19.45
CA THR A 116 0.06 -10.16 -20.11
C THR A 116 0.28 -10.92 -21.42
N GLN A 117 -0.03 -12.22 -21.48
CA GLN A 117 0.11 -13.03 -22.69
C GLN A 117 -0.92 -12.67 -23.77
N ALA A 118 -2.16 -12.37 -23.38
CA ALA A 118 -3.22 -11.91 -24.27
C ALA A 118 -2.88 -10.55 -24.90
N ILE A 119 -2.24 -9.66 -24.13
CA ILE A 119 -1.71 -8.38 -24.63
C ILE A 119 -0.52 -8.60 -25.57
N LYS A 120 0.41 -9.51 -25.22
CA LYS A 120 1.63 -9.81 -26.02
C LYS A 120 1.34 -10.53 -27.35
N ASN A 121 0.34 -11.41 -27.40
CA ASN A 121 0.00 -12.15 -28.61
C ASN A 121 -0.91 -11.30 -29.52
N HIS A 122 -0.30 -10.37 -30.27
CA HIS A 122 -0.95 -9.43 -31.19
C HIS A 122 -1.73 -10.04 -32.37
N SER A 123 -1.78 -11.38 -32.49
CA SER A 123 -2.35 -12.10 -33.65
C SER A 123 -3.86 -12.38 -33.57
N LEU A 124 -4.55 -11.94 -32.51
CA LEU A 124 -6.01 -12.08 -32.42
C LEU A 124 -6.67 -10.78 -32.86
N HIS A 125 -7.32 -10.84 -34.02
CA HIS A 125 -8.23 -9.81 -34.51
C HIS A 125 -9.37 -9.62 -33.50
N LEU A 126 -9.29 -8.53 -32.74
CA LEU A 126 -10.34 -7.96 -31.91
C LEU A 126 -10.41 -6.51 -32.36
N GLU A 127 -11.53 -6.13 -32.98
CA GLU A 127 -11.70 -4.88 -33.73
C GLU A 127 -11.89 -3.62 -32.88
N ASP A 128 -11.81 -3.72 -31.56
CA ASP A 128 -11.73 -2.55 -30.66
C ASP A 128 -10.57 -2.76 -29.68
N ARG A 129 -9.36 -2.32 -30.06
CA ARG A 129 -8.14 -2.50 -29.26
C ARG A 129 -7.88 -1.29 -28.36
N GLU A 130 -8.26 -1.40 -27.10
CA GLU A 130 -7.76 -0.47 -26.08
C GLU A 130 -6.29 -0.81 -25.78
N GLN A 131 -5.40 0.14 -26.03
CA GLN A 131 -3.96 -0.01 -25.78
C GLN A 131 -3.67 0.04 -24.28
N PHE A 132 -2.60 -0.63 -23.85
CA PHE A 132 -2.11 -0.51 -22.46
C PHE A 132 -1.86 0.97 -22.14
N ALA A 133 -2.29 1.41 -20.97
CA ALA A 133 -2.19 2.81 -20.57
C ALA A 133 -0.73 3.28 -20.55
N ASP A 134 -0.45 4.41 -21.20
CA ASP A 134 0.89 4.98 -21.21
C ASP A 134 1.18 5.75 -19.90
N VAL A 135 1.44 4.97 -18.85
CA VAL A 135 1.68 5.50 -17.50
C VAL A 135 3.17 5.57 -17.22
N THR A 136 3.65 6.76 -16.87
CA THR A 136 5.03 6.99 -16.41
C THR A 136 5.02 7.52 -14.99
N VAL A 137 5.83 6.92 -14.11
CA VAL A 137 6.00 7.31 -12.71
C VAL A 137 7.49 7.55 -12.46
N CYS A 138 7.84 8.75 -11.98
CA CYS A 138 9.23 9.13 -11.69
C CYS A 138 10.22 8.90 -12.85
N GLY A 139 9.76 8.97 -14.11
CA GLY A 139 10.57 8.72 -15.31
C GLY A 139 10.53 7.27 -15.82
N PHE A 140 9.85 6.37 -15.12
CA PHE A 140 9.72 4.96 -15.49
C PHE A 140 8.33 4.65 -16.02
N LYS A 141 8.27 4.17 -17.27
CA LYS A 141 7.03 3.67 -17.86
C LYS A 141 6.66 2.33 -17.22
N ILE A 142 5.39 2.17 -16.83
CA ILE A 142 4.89 0.89 -16.29
C ILE A 142 5.09 -0.21 -17.32
N ASP A 143 5.88 -1.23 -16.96
CA ASP A 143 6.18 -2.35 -17.83
C ASP A 143 5.22 -3.53 -17.62
N PRO A 144 4.35 -3.87 -18.60
CA PRO A 144 3.43 -4.99 -18.47
C PRO A 144 4.11 -6.37 -18.42
N ARG A 145 5.42 -6.43 -18.69
CA ARG A 145 6.24 -7.66 -18.60
C ARG A 145 6.63 -8.00 -17.15
N LEU A 146 6.44 -7.08 -16.21
CA LEU A 146 6.75 -7.23 -14.79
C LEU A 146 8.24 -7.57 -14.53
N PRO A 147 9.20 -6.74 -14.99
CA PRO A 147 10.61 -7.08 -14.92
C PRO A 147 11.17 -7.03 -13.49
N TYR A 148 10.51 -6.31 -12.58
CA TYR A 148 11.00 -6.05 -11.23
C TYR A 148 10.53 -7.12 -10.25
N ARG A 149 11.46 -7.75 -9.55
CA ARG A 149 11.19 -8.79 -8.53
C ARG A 149 11.42 -8.21 -7.14
N PHE A 150 10.54 -8.59 -6.22
CA PHE A 150 10.54 -8.11 -4.83
C PHE A 150 10.77 -9.28 -3.88
N ASN A 151 11.41 -9.00 -2.74
CA ASN A 151 11.64 -9.97 -1.69
C ASN A 151 10.74 -9.65 -0.46
N PRO A 152 9.60 -10.34 -0.29
CA PRO A 152 8.71 -10.09 0.84
C PRO A 152 9.25 -10.60 2.18
N THR A 153 10.38 -11.34 2.18
CA THR A 153 10.99 -11.86 3.40
C THR A 153 12.01 -10.92 4.01
N SER A 154 12.48 -9.89 3.28
CA SER A 154 13.29 -8.81 3.85
C SER A 154 12.38 -7.66 4.25
N GLN A 155 12.22 -7.43 5.55
CA GLN A 155 11.29 -6.46 6.10
C GLN A 155 12.03 -5.42 6.93
N ILE A 156 11.74 -4.14 6.67
CA ILE A 156 12.34 -3.01 7.36
C ILE A 156 11.25 -2.21 8.06
N ALA A 157 11.47 -1.93 9.34
CA ALA A 157 10.72 -0.94 10.12
C ALA A 157 11.65 0.21 10.54
N ILE A 158 11.07 1.38 10.81
CA ILE A 158 11.81 2.52 11.35
C ILE A 158 11.16 2.93 12.67
N TRP A 159 11.97 3.16 13.70
CA TRP A 159 11.51 3.67 14.99
C TRP A 159 12.50 4.69 15.57
N PHE A 160 12.04 5.93 15.74
CA PHE A 160 12.77 6.98 16.43
C PHE A 160 12.05 7.33 17.73
N SER A 161 12.68 7.04 18.86
CA SER A 161 12.08 7.32 20.16
C SER A 161 12.01 8.82 20.43
N THR A 162 10.91 9.26 21.03
CA THR A 162 10.75 10.61 21.57
C THR A 162 11.02 10.67 23.08
N SER A 163 11.40 9.55 23.69
CA SER A 163 11.66 9.41 25.14
C SER A 163 13.04 8.76 25.35
N PRO A 164 14.04 9.49 25.88
CA PRO A 164 15.41 8.97 25.97
C PRO A 164 15.57 7.69 26.77
N ASN A 165 14.73 7.48 27.78
CA ASN A 165 14.74 6.32 28.66
C ASN A 165 13.84 5.17 28.17
N LEU A 166 13.25 5.27 26.98
CA LEU A 166 12.39 4.25 26.41
C LEU A 166 12.75 4.01 24.96
N ALA A 167 13.47 2.93 24.69
CA ALA A 167 13.95 2.63 23.34
C ALA A 167 12.80 2.42 22.34
N ILE A 168 11.80 1.62 22.72
CA ILE A 168 10.63 1.27 21.93
C ILE A 168 9.50 0.83 22.88
N ARG A 169 8.25 1.18 22.57
CA ARG A 169 7.10 0.85 23.43
C ARG A 169 6.66 -0.60 23.24
N ASP A 170 5.95 -1.14 24.22
CA ASP A 170 5.58 -2.56 24.23
C ASP A 170 4.66 -2.98 23.08
N LYS A 171 3.79 -2.07 22.61
CA LYS A 171 2.96 -2.29 21.43
C LYS A 171 3.82 -2.56 20.20
N GLU A 172 4.82 -1.71 19.95
CA GLU A 172 5.72 -1.86 18.80
C GLU A 172 6.71 -3.02 18.96
N LYS A 173 7.18 -3.32 20.19
CA LYS A 173 7.95 -4.55 20.47
C LYS A 173 7.17 -5.80 20.06
N SER A 174 5.91 -5.88 20.48
CA SER A 174 5.04 -7.03 20.18
C SER A 174 4.89 -7.22 18.67
N ARG A 175 4.72 -6.13 17.92
CA ARG A 175 4.64 -6.17 16.44
C ARG A 175 5.92 -6.63 15.76
N LEU A 176 7.09 -6.20 16.25
CA LEU A 176 8.37 -6.69 15.72
C LEU A 176 8.56 -8.19 16.01
N ILE A 177 8.13 -8.67 17.18
CA ILE A 177 8.16 -10.10 17.51
C ILE A 177 7.26 -10.89 16.54
N GLU A 178 6.01 -10.44 16.33
CA GLU A 178 5.07 -11.07 15.39
C GLU A 178 5.66 -11.18 13.96
N ARG A 179 6.35 -10.14 13.48
CA ARG A 179 7.04 -10.14 12.18
C ARG A 179 8.06 -11.26 12.05
N GLY A 180 8.84 -11.51 13.10
CA GLY A 180 9.87 -12.56 13.13
C GLY A 180 9.31 -13.98 13.25
N LEU A 181 8.10 -14.17 13.78
CA LEU A 181 7.52 -15.50 14.02
C LEU A 181 6.78 -16.09 12.81
N SER A 182 6.28 -15.24 11.91
CA SER A 182 5.33 -15.64 10.86
C SER A 182 5.90 -16.52 9.74
N VAL A 183 7.22 -16.47 9.44
CA VAL A 183 7.85 -17.31 8.40
C VAL A 183 9.33 -17.58 8.70
N SER A 184 9.77 -18.83 8.51
CA SER A 184 11.19 -19.20 8.57
C SER A 184 12.02 -18.46 7.50
N ASN A 185 13.16 -17.88 7.88
CA ASN A 185 14.08 -17.10 7.01
C ASN A 185 13.60 -15.68 6.63
N ARG A 186 12.75 -15.04 7.45
CA ARG A 186 12.54 -13.58 7.35
C ARG A 186 13.68 -12.82 8.00
N GLU A 187 14.17 -11.80 7.31
CA GLU A 187 15.04 -10.79 7.88
C GLU A 187 14.17 -9.65 8.41
N ASN A 188 14.33 -9.33 9.69
CA ASN A 188 13.57 -8.29 10.36
C ASN A 188 14.52 -7.19 10.80
N VAL A 189 14.51 -6.08 10.08
CA VAL A 189 15.41 -4.95 10.29
C VAL A 189 14.67 -3.81 10.98
N LEU A 190 15.31 -3.22 11.98
CA LEU A 190 14.85 -2.02 12.66
C LEU A 190 15.88 -0.91 12.49
N VAL A 191 15.49 0.15 11.79
CA VAL A 191 16.23 1.40 11.71
C VAL A 191 15.88 2.25 12.94
N TYR A 192 16.89 2.73 13.65
CA TYR A 192 16.74 3.58 14.83
C TYR A 192 17.85 4.64 14.90
N SER A 193 17.78 5.50 15.91
CA SER A 193 18.79 6.53 16.18
C SER A 193 19.26 6.37 17.62
N SER A 194 20.53 6.05 17.81
CA SER A 194 21.08 5.85 19.15
C SER A 194 21.28 7.15 19.92
N ILE A 195 21.44 8.31 19.26
CA ILE A 195 21.60 9.60 19.95
C ILE A 195 20.34 10.04 20.70
N LEU A 196 19.19 9.47 20.34
CA LEU A 196 17.91 9.74 21.00
C LEU A 196 17.74 8.98 22.32
N LEU A 197 18.64 8.05 22.63
CA LEU A 197 18.51 7.12 23.75
C LEU A 197 19.59 7.35 24.81
N ASP A 198 19.22 7.17 26.07
CA ASP A 198 20.20 7.01 27.15
C ASP A 198 20.84 5.62 27.12
N ASP A 199 21.88 5.43 27.93
CA ASP A 199 22.66 4.19 27.91
C ASP A 199 21.86 2.96 28.36
N SER A 200 20.86 3.15 29.24
CA SER A 200 19.97 2.06 29.66
C SER A 200 19.07 1.63 28.51
N ALA A 201 18.43 2.57 27.82
CA ALA A 201 17.57 2.27 26.68
C ALA A 201 18.37 1.70 25.49
N LYS A 202 19.62 2.13 25.27
CA LYS A 202 20.51 1.52 24.27
C LYS A 202 20.78 0.06 24.59
N GLU A 203 21.08 -0.26 25.84
CA GLU A 203 21.34 -1.64 26.26
C GLU A 203 20.08 -2.50 26.16
N ASP A 204 18.93 -1.98 26.60
CA ASP A 204 17.64 -2.65 26.44
C ASP A 204 17.32 -2.96 24.97
N MET A 205 17.61 -2.02 24.06
CA MET A 205 17.41 -2.21 22.63
C MET A 205 18.31 -3.33 22.08
N LYS A 206 19.58 -3.39 22.49
CA LYS A 206 20.53 -4.44 22.09
C LYS A 206 20.11 -5.82 22.61
N ILE A 207 19.68 -5.90 23.86
CA ILE A 207 19.20 -7.15 24.46
C ILE A 207 17.93 -7.62 23.74
N PHE A 208 16.98 -6.71 23.52
CA PHE A 208 15.75 -7.01 22.81
C PHE A 208 16.01 -7.49 21.38
N SER A 209 16.86 -6.79 20.63
CA SER A 209 17.15 -7.13 19.24
C SER A 209 17.89 -8.46 19.11
N SER A 210 18.87 -8.72 19.97
CA SER A 210 19.60 -10.00 20.00
C SER A 210 18.67 -11.17 20.32
N LYS A 211 17.79 -11.02 21.33
CA LYS A 211 16.83 -12.05 21.73
C LYS A 211 15.87 -12.44 20.61
N HIS A 212 15.48 -11.48 19.77
CA HIS A 212 14.46 -11.66 18.73
C HIS A 212 15.03 -11.66 17.31
N GLN A 213 16.35 -11.75 17.15
CA GLN A 213 17.05 -11.77 15.86
C GLN A 213 16.68 -10.57 14.96
N ILE A 214 16.53 -9.40 15.57
CA ILE A 214 16.26 -8.15 14.86
C ILE A 214 17.60 -7.51 14.48
N VAL A 215 17.79 -7.23 13.20
CA VAL A 215 18.97 -6.51 12.71
C VAL A 215 18.77 -5.02 12.98
N LEU A 216 19.69 -4.42 13.74
CA LEU A 216 19.64 -2.98 14.03
C LEU A 216 20.45 -2.20 13.00
N ILE A 217 19.85 -1.13 12.46
CA ILE A 217 20.55 -0.11 11.67
C ILE A 217 20.48 1.19 12.47
N ASP A 218 21.62 1.61 13.02
CA ASP A 218 21.73 2.91 13.68
C ASP A 218 22.05 3.99 12.63
N ILE A 219 21.13 4.94 12.44
CA ILE A 219 21.35 6.04 11.49
C ILE A 219 22.45 6.99 11.92
N ASP A 220 22.91 6.94 13.18
CA ASP A 220 23.95 7.83 13.71
C ASP A 220 25.36 7.28 13.48
N ASP A 221 25.50 5.95 13.40
CA ASP A 221 26.77 5.23 13.20
C ASP A 221 26.74 4.37 11.92
N LEU A 222 26.29 4.97 10.82
CA LEU A 222 26.22 4.30 9.52
C LEU A 222 27.61 4.17 8.87
N ASN A 223 28.13 2.95 8.83
CA ASN A 223 29.34 2.60 8.09
C ASN A 223 29.04 2.14 6.64
N ILE A 224 28.33 2.97 5.88
CA ILE A 224 27.98 2.70 4.47
C ILE A 224 28.31 3.92 3.60
N THR A 225 28.76 3.67 2.37
CA THR A 225 29.03 4.73 1.39
C THR A 225 27.71 5.23 0.81
N LEU A 226 27.35 6.48 1.12
CA LEU A 226 26.13 7.12 0.62
C LEU A 226 26.39 7.95 -0.62
N SER A 227 25.45 7.92 -1.56
CA SER A 227 25.34 8.91 -2.63
C SER A 227 25.15 10.33 -2.06
N ASN A 228 25.35 11.37 -2.88
CA ASN A 228 25.14 12.76 -2.44
C ASN A 228 23.68 13.00 -2.01
N THR A 229 22.73 12.55 -2.83
CA THR A 229 21.29 12.67 -2.55
C THR A 229 20.91 11.93 -1.26
N SER A 230 21.40 10.70 -1.09
CA SER A 230 21.19 9.90 0.13
C SER A 230 21.75 10.59 1.38
N ARG A 231 22.94 11.21 1.26
CA ARG A 231 23.56 11.97 2.34
C ARG A 231 22.74 13.19 2.73
N GLU A 232 22.18 13.92 1.77
CA GLU A 232 21.30 15.06 2.04
C GLU A 232 20.01 14.63 2.74
N LEU A 233 19.37 13.53 2.31
CA LEU A 233 18.21 12.97 3.00
C LEU A 233 18.52 12.56 4.44
N LEU A 234 19.64 11.87 4.66
CA LEU A 234 20.07 11.47 5.99
C LEU A 234 20.36 12.68 6.89
N GLN A 235 20.98 13.72 6.34
CA GLN A 235 21.22 14.98 7.08
C GLN A 235 19.90 15.65 7.47
N LEU A 236 18.90 15.69 6.58
CA LEU A 236 17.58 16.22 6.92
C LEU A 236 16.86 15.35 7.96
N ALA A 237 16.98 14.02 7.89
CA ALA A 237 16.40 13.13 8.88
C ALA A 237 17.01 13.38 10.26
N ARG A 238 18.34 13.50 10.35
CA ARG A 238 19.05 13.87 11.58
C ARG A 238 18.66 15.28 12.06
N LEU A 239 18.44 16.22 11.15
CA LEU A 239 17.98 17.57 11.47
C LEU A 239 16.56 17.57 12.07
N GLU A 240 15.64 16.78 11.51
CA GLU A 240 14.30 16.57 12.07
C GLU A 240 14.38 16.02 13.51
N LEU A 241 15.25 15.03 13.73
CA LEU A 241 15.42 14.42 15.05
C LEU A 241 16.11 15.37 16.06
N SER A 242 17.08 16.17 15.63
CA SER A 242 17.74 17.15 16.51
C SER A 242 16.81 18.31 16.92
N HIS A 243 15.68 18.48 16.22
CA HIS A 243 14.67 19.50 16.50
C HIS A 243 13.41 18.95 17.17
N LEU A 244 13.43 17.73 17.71
CA LEU A 244 12.32 17.21 18.53
C LEU A 244 11.99 18.19 19.67
N GLY A 245 10.70 18.48 19.86
CA GLY A 245 10.23 19.53 20.78
C GLY A 245 10.40 20.98 20.29
N LYS A 246 11.09 21.20 19.16
CA LYS A 246 11.30 22.51 18.50
C LYS A 246 10.74 22.52 17.07
N GLY A 247 9.75 21.69 16.80
CA GLY A 247 9.09 21.56 15.49
C GLY A 247 9.62 20.45 14.60
N GLY A 248 10.72 19.79 14.99
CA GLY A 248 11.19 18.56 14.37
C GLY A 248 10.23 17.39 14.64
N ASN A 249 10.22 16.42 13.73
CA ASN A 249 9.23 15.36 13.73
C ASN A 249 9.82 13.97 13.40
N PRO A 250 9.59 12.94 14.25
CA PRO A 250 10.17 11.62 14.03
C PRO A 250 9.53 10.87 12.85
N ALA A 251 8.25 11.13 12.52
CA ALA A 251 7.63 10.55 11.33
C ALA A 251 8.17 11.18 10.05
N ALA A 252 8.43 12.50 10.05
CA ALA A 252 9.10 13.15 8.92
C ALA A 252 10.53 12.63 8.70
N ALA A 253 11.27 12.38 9.79
CA ALA A 253 12.57 11.70 9.72
C ALA A 253 12.42 10.28 9.12
N SER A 254 11.42 9.51 9.56
CA SER A 254 11.12 8.17 9.01
C SER A 254 10.79 8.22 7.52
N ASP A 255 9.93 9.16 7.11
CA ASP A 255 9.59 9.39 5.70
C ASP A 255 10.84 9.63 4.83
N LEU A 256 11.81 10.42 5.31
CA LEU A 256 13.06 10.70 4.58
C LEU A 256 13.92 9.45 4.39
N ILE A 257 14.04 8.61 5.44
CA ILE A 257 14.87 7.41 5.41
C ILE A 257 14.32 6.35 4.43
N ARG A 258 13.00 6.31 4.21
CA ARG A 258 12.34 5.42 3.21
C ARG A 258 12.81 5.66 1.77
N TRP A 259 13.56 6.73 1.51
CA TRP A 259 14.06 7.06 0.17
C TRP A 259 15.58 7.05 0.06
N ILE A 260 16.28 6.40 1.00
CA ILE A 260 17.72 6.14 0.95
C ILE A 260 17.96 4.72 0.39
N PRO A 261 18.42 4.57 -0.86
CA PRO A 261 18.58 3.26 -1.49
C PRO A 261 19.53 2.32 -0.73
N GLU A 262 20.59 2.87 -0.15
CA GLU A 262 21.60 2.11 0.60
C GLU A 262 21.06 1.49 1.90
N ILE A 263 19.87 1.91 2.36
CA ILE A 263 19.16 1.33 3.50
C ILE A 263 17.99 0.44 3.02
N MET A 264 17.25 0.86 1.99
CA MET A 264 15.93 0.27 1.69
C MET A 264 15.91 -0.73 0.52
N LYS A 265 16.88 -0.68 -0.39
CA LYS A 265 16.84 -1.46 -1.64
C LYS A 265 16.72 -2.97 -1.36
N GLY A 266 15.91 -3.65 -2.19
CA GLY A 266 15.69 -5.10 -2.09
C GLY A 266 14.79 -5.54 -0.95
N SER A 267 14.21 -4.61 -0.20
CA SER A 267 13.41 -4.90 0.99
C SER A 267 11.97 -4.42 0.88
N VAL A 268 11.16 -4.69 1.90
CA VAL A 268 9.82 -4.14 2.09
C VAL A 268 9.82 -3.29 3.34
N TYR A 269 9.60 -1.98 3.18
CA TYR A 269 9.27 -1.11 4.30
C TYR A 269 7.81 -1.33 4.71
N ALA A 270 7.58 -1.43 6.01
CA ALA A 270 6.24 -1.39 6.59
C ALA A 270 6.24 -0.66 7.94
N ASP A 271 5.31 0.29 8.12
CA ASP A 271 5.04 0.97 9.39
C ASP A 271 4.95 -0.05 10.51
N ILE A 272 5.66 0.19 11.62
CA ILE A 272 5.95 -0.82 12.65
C ILE A 272 4.69 -1.43 13.27
N ASP A 273 3.58 -0.71 13.30
CA ASP A 273 2.33 -1.11 13.95
C ASP A 273 1.38 -1.91 13.05
N LEU A 274 1.70 -2.03 11.76
CA LEU A 274 0.89 -2.77 10.81
C LEU A 274 0.84 -4.27 11.17
N PRO A 275 -0.36 -4.86 11.25
CA PRO A 275 -0.52 -6.30 11.46
C PRO A 275 -0.12 -7.09 10.21
N ILE A 276 0.22 -8.36 10.45
CA ILE A 276 0.44 -9.35 9.40
C ILE A 276 -0.81 -10.22 9.27
N ASP A 277 -1.23 -10.48 8.04
CA ASP A 277 -2.23 -11.51 7.71
C ASP A 277 -1.53 -12.75 7.16
N ASP A 278 -1.39 -13.76 8.01
CA ASP A 278 -0.73 -15.03 7.68
C ASP A 278 -1.51 -15.85 6.63
N SER A 279 -2.79 -15.56 6.39
CA SER A 279 -3.54 -16.22 5.31
C SER A 279 -3.01 -15.86 3.92
N ILE A 280 -2.30 -14.73 3.80
CA ILE A 280 -1.62 -14.30 2.57
C ILE A 280 -0.29 -15.05 2.37
N VAL A 281 0.32 -15.52 3.47
CA VAL A 281 1.65 -16.16 3.51
C VAL A 281 1.62 -17.60 3.00
N GLU A 282 0.49 -18.31 3.15
CA GLU A 282 0.33 -19.69 2.66
C GLU A 282 0.31 -19.83 1.13
N GLN A 283 0.24 -18.70 0.39
CA GLN A 283 0.44 -18.74 -1.05
C GLN A 283 1.91 -18.48 -1.37
N PRO A 284 2.65 -19.47 -1.91
CA PRO A 284 4.03 -19.28 -2.32
C PRO A 284 4.04 -18.39 -3.57
N MET A 285 3.91 -17.08 -3.39
CA MET A 285 4.36 -16.12 -4.39
C MET A 285 5.88 -16.10 -4.30
N LEU A 286 6.50 -17.11 -4.93
CA LEU A 286 7.91 -17.11 -5.26
C LEU A 286 8.19 -15.84 -6.07
N HIS A 287 8.69 -14.80 -5.37
CA HIS A 287 9.06 -13.48 -5.88
C HIS A 287 7.90 -12.72 -6.56
N PRO A 288 7.10 -11.93 -5.81
CA PRO A 288 6.16 -10.99 -6.40
C PRO A 288 6.88 -10.07 -7.40
N SER A 289 6.18 -9.72 -8.48
CA SER A 289 6.72 -8.85 -9.53
C SER A 289 5.76 -7.74 -9.95
N ALA A 290 6.35 -6.60 -10.29
CA ALA A 290 5.67 -5.35 -10.64
C ALA A 290 6.23 -4.76 -11.94
N GLY A 291 5.48 -3.81 -12.51
CA GLY A 291 5.88 -3.04 -13.68
C GLY A 291 6.69 -1.79 -13.36
N LEU A 292 6.92 -1.50 -12.07
CA LEU A 292 7.77 -0.42 -11.55
C LEU A 292 8.80 -0.98 -10.56
N PRO A 293 9.99 -0.37 -10.43
CA PRO A 293 11.04 -0.86 -9.54
C PRO A 293 10.76 -0.58 -8.05
N VAL A 294 9.87 0.37 -7.76
CA VAL A 294 9.35 0.69 -6.42
C VAL A 294 7.84 0.75 -6.50
N VAL A 295 7.14 0.12 -5.57
CA VAL A 295 5.68 0.15 -5.48
C VAL A 295 5.22 0.48 -4.07
N CYS A 296 4.14 1.22 -3.97
CA CYS A 296 3.58 1.69 -2.69
C CYS A 296 2.19 1.08 -2.46
N ASN A 297 1.67 1.24 -1.25
CA ASN A 297 0.28 1.00 -0.94
C ASN A 297 -0.61 1.96 -1.75
N MET A 298 -1.57 1.42 -2.49
CA MET A 298 -2.48 2.22 -3.32
C MET A 298 -3.88 1.65 -3.30
N GLY A 299 -4.83 2.56 -3.52
CA GLY A 299 -6.25 2.28 -3.60
C GLY A 299 -6.96 3.33 -4.43
N SER A 300 -8.28 3.31 -4.47
CA SER A 300 -9.04 4.33 -5.17
C SER A 300 -10.46 4.46 -4.64
N PHE A 301 -11.07 5.61 -4.86
CA PHE A 301 -12.50 5.79 -4.65
C PHE A 301 -13.17 6.37 -5.88
N THR A 302 -14.44 6.01 -6.06
CA THR A 302 -15.27 6.47 -7.18
C THR A 302 -16.29 7.48 -6.69
N TYR A 303 -16.45 8.58 -7.40
CA TYR A 303 -17.36 9.67 -7.04
C TYR A 303 -18.07 10.20 -8.29
N THR A 304 -19.13 10.98 -8.10
CA THR A 304 -19.90 11.56 -9.21
C THR A 304 -19.45 13.00 -9.47
N THR A 305 -18.97 13.30 -10.68
CA THR A 305 -18.53 14.65 -11.05
C THR A 305 -19.74 15.54 -11.36
N LEU A 306 -19.81 16.70 -10.73
CA LEU A 306 -20.77 17.75 -11.10
C LEU A 306 -20.15 18.73 -12.11
N PRO A 307 -20.90 19.25 -13.09
CA PRO A 307 -22.33 19.02 -13.36
C PRO A 307 -22.61 17.86 -14.34
N SER A 308 -21.60 17.15 -14.83
CA SER A 308 -21.76 16.11 -15.86
C SER A 308 -22.43 14.82 -15.37
N TYR A 309 -22.57 14.63 -14.05
CA TYR A 309 -23.06 13.43 -13.39
C TYR A 309 -22.38 12.13 -13.86
N GLN A 310 -21.12 12.24 -14.29
CA GLN A 310 -20.31 11.09 -14.68
C GLN A 310 -19.60 10.51 -13.47
N GLN A 311 -19.49 9.19 -13.40
CA GLN A 311 -18.61 8.58 -12.40
C GLN A 311 -17.15 8.80 -12.80
N ALA A 312 -16.33 9.21 -11.84
CA ALA A 312 -14.88 9.33 -11.97
C ALA A 312 -14.18 8.52 -10.89
N GLU A 313 -12.88 8.28 -11.07
CA GLU A 313 -12.07 7.49 -10.14
C GLU A 313 -10.80 8.22 -9.74
N ASN A 314 -10.64 8.48 -8.44
CA ASN A 314 -9.43 9.02 -7.85
C ASN A 314 -8.61 7.92 -7.21
N CYS A 315 -7.40 7.73 -7.70
CA CYS A 315 -6.41 6.86 -7.08
C CYS A 315 -5.75 7.56 -5.90
N THR A 316 -5.40 6.78 -4.89
CA THR A 316 -4.80 7.20 -3.63
C THR A 316 -3.54 6.39 -3.38
N ILE A 317 -2.59 6.96 -2.64
CA ILE A 317 -1.31 6.34 -2.31
C ILE A 317 -1.03 6.57 -0.82
N ASN A 318 -0.43 5.58 -0.17
CA ASN A 318 0.17 5.71 1.14
C ASN A 318 1.58 5.10 1.15
N THR A 319 2.38 5.52 2.11
CA THR A 319 3.79 5.15 2.29
C THR A 319 4.02 4.25 3.50
N ASP A 320 2.94 3.80 4.13
CA ASP A 320 2.96 2.84 5.23
C ASP A 320 3.44 1.46 4.81
N ILE A 321 3.32 1.10 3.53
CA ILE A 321 3.93 -0.08 2.91
C ILE A 321 4.59 0.33 1.59
N ILE A 322 5.89 0.06 1.46
CA ILE A 322 6.67 0.30 0.23
C ILE A 322 7.52 -0.94 -0.04
N ALA A 323 7.46 -1.48 -1.26
CA ALA A 323 8.35 -2.56 -1.68
C ALA A 323 9.38 -2.03 -2.69
N TYR A 324 10.63 -2.43 -2.50
CA TYR A 324 11.77 -2.03 -3.32
C TYR A 324 12.35 -3.26 -4.03
N SER A 325 12.47 -3.20 -5.35
CA SER A 325 13.07 -4.31 -6.10
C SER A 325 14.59 -4.32 -5.96
N ASP A 326 15.21 -5.49 -6.06
CA ASP A 326 16.67 -5.60 -6.18
C ASP A 326 17.11 -5.44 -7.64
N HIS A 327 16.82 -4.27 -8.20
CA HIS A 327 17.14 -3.91 -9.58
C HIS A 327 17.91 -2.58 -9.59
N SER A 328 18.76 -2.36 -10.60
CA SER A 328 19.53 -1.10 -10.73
C SER A 328 18.62 0.13 -10.83
N ASP A 329 17.50 -0.01 -11.54
CA ASP A 329 16.49 1.05 -11.72
C ASP A 329 15.84 1.51 -10.40
N THR A 330 15.88 0.71 -9.34
CA THR A 330 15.36 1.08 -8.01
C THR A 330 16.05 2.33 -7.47
N GLU A 331 17.37 2.42 -7.61
CA GLU A 331 18.15 3.57 -7.13
C GLU A 331 17.76 4.85 -7.88
N LEU A 332 17.65 4.76 -9.20
CA LEU A 332 17.25 5.88 -10.06
C LEU A 332 15.83 6.36 -9.76
N PHE A 333 14.90 5.42 -9.53
CA PHE A 333 13.53 5.74 -9.14
C PHE A 333 13.51 6.46 -7.79
N MET A 334 14.19 5.90 -6.79
CA MET A 334 14.28 6.48 -5.45
C MET A 334 14.97 7.86 -5.47
N GLU A 335 16.01 8.05 -6.28
CA GLU A 335 16.68 9.35 -6.42
C GLU A 335 15.74 10.42 -6.99
N SER A 336 14.87 10.06 -7.93
CA SER A 336 13.84 10.96 -8.47
C SER A 336 12.87 11.44 -7.39
N VAL A 337 12.43 10.51 -6.52
CA VAL A 337 11.58 10.84 -5.36
C VAL A 337 12.34 11.67 -4.33
N ALA A 338 13.56 11.29 -3.99
CA ALA A 338 14.42 11.99 -3.05
C ALA A 338 14.63 13.44 -3.46
N LYS A 339 14.94 13.71 -4.74
CA LYS A 339 15.06 15.07 -5.28
C LYS A 339 13.79 15.89 -5.09
N HIS A 340 12.61 15.28 -5.22
CA HIS A 340 11.34 15.96 -4.97
C HIS A 340 11.17 16.34 -3.50
N ILE A 341 11.50 15.43 -2.58
CA ILE A 341 11.41 15.69 -1.13
C ILE A 341 12.42 16.76 -0.70
N LEU A 342 13.67 16.67 -1.17
CA LEU A 342 14.71 17.67 -0.91
C LEU A 342 14.25 19.07 -1.37
N GLN A 343 13.62 19.15 -2.54
CA GLN A 343 13.06 20.41 -3.03
C GLN A 343 11.92 20.94 -2.16
N SER A 344 11.10 20.06 -1.57
CA SER A 344 10.07 20.42 -0.60
C SER A 344 10.67 21.01 0.68
N TYR A 345 11.74 20.42 1.21
CA TYR A 345 12.46 20.97 2.37
C TYR A 345 13.19 22.27 2.06
N LYS A 346 13.68 22.44 0.83
CA LYS A 346 14.33 23.68 0.39
C LYS A 346 13.35 24.84 0.28
N ASN A 347 12.09 24.58 -0.08
CA ASN A 347 11.05 25.60 -0.28
C ASN A 347 9.70 25.21 0.36
N PRO A 348 9.64 24.99 1.69
CA PRO A 348 8.51 24.35 2.35
C PRO A 348 7.23 25.16 2.21
N PHE A 349 7.30 26.48 2.36
CA PHE A 349 6.13 27.36 2.21
C PHE A 349 5.57 27.35 0.79
N GLN A 350 6.44 27.34 -0.23
CA GLN A 350 6.00 27.24 -1.62
C GLN A 350 5.34 25.89 -1.89
N THR A 351 5.89 24.81 -1.32
CA THR A 351 5.30 23.47 -1.42
C THR A 351 3.92 23.42 -0.78
N LEU A 352 3.75 23.96 0.43
CA LEU A 352 2.45 24.02 1.11
C LEU A 352 1.41 24.83 0.33
N VAL A 353 1.81 25.94 -0.30
CA VAL A 353 0.91 26.71 -1.17
C VAL A 353 0.53 25.93 -2.42
N LYS A 354 1.51 25.28 -3.08
CA LYS A 354 1.27 24.45 -4.28
C LYS A 354 0.38 23.25 -3.99
N SER A 355 0.52 22.63 -2.82
CA SER A 355 -0.33 21.53 -2.37
C SER A 355 -1.70 21.97 -1.87
N LYS A 356 -1.92 23.28 -1.72
CA LYS A 356 -3.13 23.86 -1.11
C LYS A 356 -3.35 23.31 0.31
N ALA A 357 -2.27 23.19 1.08
CA ALA A 357 -2.34 22.72 2.46
C ALA A 357 -3.30 23.61 3.29
N PRO A 358 -4.15 23.05 4.16
CA PRO A 358 -5.14 23.80 4.92
C PRO A 358 -4.55 24.94 5.77
N ILE A 359 -3.32 24.78 6.24
CA ILE A 359 -2.60 25.80 7.02
C ILE A 359 -2.42 27.11 6.24
N CYS A 360 -2.42 27.08 4.90
CA CYS A 360 -2.17 28.25 4.04
C CYS A 360 -3.26 29.33 4.17
N GLU A 361 -4.47 28.97 4.61
CA GLU A 361 -5.56 29.93 4.81
C GLU A 361 -5.40 30.75 6.08
N THR A 362 -4.63 30.23 7.04
CA THR A 362 -4.48 30.80 8.38
C THR A 362 -3.70 32.11 8.37
N GLN A 363 -4.04 33.02 9.29
CA GLN A 363 -3.32 34.28 9.42
C GLN A 363 -1.85 34.07 9.82
N ALA A 364 -1.57 33.08 10.67
CA ALA A 364 -0.22 32.81 11.11
C ALA A 364 0.70 32.34 9.97
N PHE A 365 0.19 31.51 9.04
CA PHE A 365 0.96 31.15 7.85
C PHE A 365 1.31 32.36 7.00
N LYS A 366 0.34 33.26 6.77
CA LYS A 366 0.55 34.51 6.02
C LYS A 366 1.58 35.41 6.70
N ASN A 367 1.59 35.47 8.03
CA ASN A 367 2.59 36.21 8.78
C ASN A 367 3.98 35.57 8.65
N MET A 368 4.06 34.23 8.71
CA MET A 368 5.32 33.51 8.57
C MET A 368 5.95 33.67 7.18
N LEU A 369 5.15 33.73 6.10
CA LEU A 369 5.65 34.02 4.75
C LEU A 369 6.45 35.34 4.68
N ASN A 370 6.09 36.32 5.50
CA ASN A 370 6.72 37.63 5.54
C ASN A 370 7.83 37.73 6.60
N THR A 371 8.07 36.67 7.38
CA THR A 371 9.06 36.67 8.45
C THR A 371 10.42 36.21 7.90
N PRO A 372 11.47 37.05 7.94
CA PRO A 372 12.78 36.66 7.47
C PRO A 372 13.31 35.44 8.24
N LYS A 373 13.86 34.46 7.52
CA LYS A 373 14.44 33.21 8.06
C LYS A 373 13.44 32.26 8.74
N ALA A 374 12.13 32.49 8.62
CA ALA A 374 11.14 31.54 9.10
C ALA A 374 11.35 30.15 8.46
N THR A 375 11.30 29.10 9.26
CA THR A 375 11.51 27.72 8.83
C THR A 375 10.25 26.88 8.96
N LEU A 376 10.26 25.68 8.36
CA LEU A 376 9.21 24.68 8.57
C LEU A 376 9.10 24.27 10.05
N PHE A 377 10.22 24.20 10.76
CA PHE A 377 10.25 23.85 12.19
C PHE A 377 9.55 24.91 13.03
N ASP A 378 9.75 26.20 12.75
CA ASP A 378 9.04 27.29 13.42
C ASP A 378 7.51 27.18 13.22
N LEU A 379 7.08 26.86 11.99
CA LEU A 379 5.67 26.72 11.64
C LEU A 379 5.04 25.52 12.38
N ARG A 380 5.73 24.39 12.41
CA ARG A 380 5.30 23.20 13.16
C ARG A 380 5.25 23.48 14.66
N LYS A 381 6.26 24.13 15.23
CA LYS A 381 6.30 24.48 16.66
C LYS A 381 5.14 25.37 17.04
N MET A 382 4.87 26.41 16.26
CA MET A 382 3.76 27.33 16.47
C MET A 382 2.41 26.59 16.48
N VAL A 383 2.15 25.69 15.53
CA VAL A 383 0.90 24.91 15.52
C VAL A 383 0.85 23.94 16.70
N SER A 384 1.96 23.30 17.05
CA SER A 384 2.05 22.37 18.20
C SER A 384 1.75 23.05 19.53
N ASP A 385 2.16 24.31 19.69
CA ASP A 385 1.98 25.09 20.91
C ASP A 385 0.56 25.63 21.08
N CYS A 386 -0.25 25.64 20.01
CA CYS A 386 -1.63 26.07 20.10
C CYS A 386 -2.42 25.11 21.01
N SER A 387 -2.84 25.62 22.17
CA SER A 387 -3.55 24.81 23.18
C SER A 387 -4.81 25.48 23.70
N THR A 388 -4.90 26.81 23.56
CA THR A 388 -6.04 27.59 24.02
C THR A 388 -6.84 28.19 22.87
N LEU A 389 -8.07 28.60 23.17
CA LEU A 389 -8.93 29.30 22.21
C LEU A 389 -8.27 30.61 21.70
N LYS A 390 -7.50 31.29 22.56
CA LYS A 390 -6.76 32.51 22.22
C LYS A 390 -5.63 32.22 21.23
N ASP A 391 -4.88 31.14 21.43
CA ASP A 391 -3.82 30.74 20.50
C ASP A 391 -4.41 30.46 19.12
N PHE A 392 -5.52 29.74 19.06
CA PHE A 392 -6.21 29.45 17.81
C PHE A 392 -6.82 30.68 17.14
N TYR A 393 -7.27 31.67 17.92
CA TYR A 393 -7.68 32.96 17.36
C TYR A 393 -6.52 33.66 16.64
N HIS A 394 -5.32 33.64 17.22
CA HIS A 394 -4.13 34.19 16.58
C HIS A 394 -3.64 33.34 15.39
N LEU A 395 -3.75 32.02 15.49
CA LEU A 395 -3.43 31.09 14.41
C LEU A 395 -4.28 31.37 13.18
N LEU A 396 -5.61 31.27 13.34
CA LEU A 396 -6.58 31.32 12.25
C LEU A 396 -6.78 32.74 11.71
N GLY A 397 -6.79 33.74 12.59
CA GLY A 397 -7.27 35.09 12.30
C GLY A 397 -8.78 35.21 12.42
N ARG A 398 -9.27 36.46 12.46
CA ARG A 398 -10.66 36.83 12.82
C ARG A 398 -11.72 36.04 12.03
N ASP A 399 -11.65 36.08 10.70
CA ASP A 399 -12.72 35.56 9.85
C ASP A 399 -12.73 34.03 9.80
N LEU A 400 -11.56 33.41 9.64
CA LEU A 400 -11.45 31.95 9.64
C LEU A 400 -11.86 31.38 11.00
N PHE A 401 -11.42 31.99 12.10
CA PHE A 401 -11.82 31.59 13.45
C PHE A 401 -13.34 31.66 13.65
N ARG A 402 -13.98 32.75 13.21
CA ARG A 402 -15.43 32.90 13.26
C ARG A 402 -16.15 31.78 12.51
N ASN A 403 -15.69 31.46 11.31
CA ASN A 403 -16.29 30.43 10.46
C ASN A 403 -16.11 29.03 11.04
N THR A 404 -14.89 28.72 11.52
CA THR A 404 -14.55 27.44 12.13
C THR A 404 -15.42 27.14 13.36
N PHE A 405 -15.60 28.12 14.25
CA PHE A 405 -16.39 27.96 15.48
C PHE A 405 -17.86 28.39 15.33
N ARG A 406 -18.30 28.73 14.11
CA ARG A 406 -19.67 29.18 13.78
C ARG A 406 -20.19 30.28 14.71
N LEU A 407 -19.34 31.26 15.01
CA LEU A 407 -19.64 32.32 15.98
C LEU A 407 -20.47 33.45 15.36
N SER A 408 -21.41 33.99 16.15
CA SER A 408 -22.06 35.25 15.80
C SER A 408 -21.07 36.41 15.86
N ALA A 409 -21.41 37.54 15.23
CA ALA A 409 -20.56 38.74 15.30
C ALA A 409 -20.39 39.24 16.75
N ASN A 410 -21.44 39.14 17.56
CA ASN A 410 -21.43 39.56 18.97
C ASN A 410 -20.57 38.64 19.84
N ASP A 411 -20.62 37.32 19.62
CA ASP A 411 -19.78 36.36 20.34
C ASP A 411 -18.29 36.59 20.02
N LEU A 412 -17.99 36.85 18.74
CA LEU A 412 -16.63 37.13 18.31
C LEU A 412 -16.06 38.41 18.94
N GLU A 413 -16.85 39.49 18.99
CA GLU A 413 -16.42 40.74 19.60
C GLU A 413 -16.22 40.59 21.13
N SER A 414 -17.11 39.85 21.78
CA SER A 414 -16.98 39.53 23.21
C SER A 414 -15.70 38.74 23.49
N LEU A 415 -15.39 37.73 22.65
CA LEU A 415 -14.16 36.96 22.73
C LEU A 415 -12.91 37.81 22.52
N GLN A 416 -12.93 38.76 21.59
CA GLN A 416 -11.81 39.68 21.36
C GLN A 416 -11.51 40.53 22.59
N ILE A 417 -12.55 41.04 23.25
CA ILE A 417 -12.41 41.77 24.52
C ILE A 417 -11.79 40.85 25.58
N CYS A 418 -12.28 39.62 25.71
CA CYS A 418 -11.73 38.63 26.64
C CYS A 418 -10.24 38.33 26.37
N PHE A 419 -9.86 38.12 25.10
CA PHE A 419 -8.47 37.85 24.73
C PHE A 419 -7.56 39.05 24.94
N LYS A 420 -8.06 40.27 24.71
CA LYS A 420 -7.29 41.52 24.89
C LYS A 420 -7.01 41.82 26.37
N TYR A 421 -8.00 41.62 27.24
CA TYR A 421 -7.89 41.97 28.66
C TYR A 421 -7.66 40.77 29.57
N ASN A 422 -7.46 39.57 29.02
CA ASN A 422 -7.36 38.30 29.75
C ASN A 422 -8.50 38.11 30.77
N SER A 423 -9.73 38.51 30.40
CA SER A 423 -10.91 38.37 31.24
C SER A 423 -11.60 37.01 31.04
N THR A 424 -12.53 36.67 31.94
CA THR A 424 -13.30 35.43 31.88
C THR A 424 -14.08 35.30 30.57
N LEU A 425 -14.08 34.10 30.00
CA LEU A 425 -14.84 33.80 28.79
C LEU A 425 -16.36 33.98 29.02
N PRO A 426 -17.11 34.37 27.97
CA PRO A 426 -18.57 34.45 28.03
C PRO A 426 -19.21 33.13 28.50
N SER A 427 -20.25 33.22 29.33
CA SER A 427 -20.88 32.06 29.97
C SER A 427 -21.52 31.07 28.99
N ASN A 428 -21.96 31.54 27.83
CA ASN A 428 -22.46 30.72 26.73
C ASN A 428 -21.37 29.83 26.10
N LEU A 429 -20.12 30.32 26.03
CA LEU A 429 -18.98 29.54 25.55
C LEU A 429 -18.45 28.57 26.60
N LEU A 430 -18.49 28.97 27.88
CA LEU A 430 -18.10 28.10 29.00
C LEU A 430 -18.91 26.79 29.03
N LYS A 431 -20.21 26.85 28.68
CA LYS A 431 -21.09 25.66 28.61
C LYS A 431 -20.64 24.64 27.55
N ASN A 432 -19.91 25.06 26.52
CA ASN A 432 -19.50 24.22 25.39
C ASN A 432 -17.99 23.89 25.41
N MET A 433 -17.29 24.13 26.52
CA MET A 433 -15.82 24.02 26.56
C MET A 433 -15.28 22.62 26.25
N SER A 434 -15.97 21.53 26.60
CA SER A 434 -15.48 20.19 26.25
C SER A 434 -15.50 19.96 24.74
N GLN A 435 -16.57 20.38 24.06
CA GLN A 435 -16.68 20.32 22.61
C GLN A 435 -15.66 21.22 21.94
N ILE A 436 -15.48 22.45 22.43
CA ILE A 436 -14.46 23.38 21.93
C ILE A 436 -13.06 22.76 22.10
N ASN A 437 -12.73 22.21 23.25
CA ASN A 437 -11.42 21.58 23.47
C ASN A 437 -11.18 20.39 22.54
N SER A 438 -12.21 19.58 22.25
CA SER A 438 -12.11 18.54 21.22
C SER A 438 -11.84 19.14 19.85
N GLN A 439 -12.61 20.15 19.44
CA GLN A 439 -12.41 20.83 18.16
C GLN A 439 -11.02 21.47 18.04
N LEU A 440 -10.49 22.07 19.10
CA LEU A 440 -9.13 22.64 19.12
C LEU A 440 -8.08 21.54 18.90
N LYS A 441 -8.25 20.37 19.54
CA LYS A 441 -7.38 19.21 19.31
C LYS A 441 -7.44 18.75 17.86
N ASP A 442 -8.64 18.62 17.30
CA ASP A 442 -8.85 18.16 15.93
C ASP A 442 -8.26 19.14 14.91
N LEU A 443 -8.44 20.45 15.13
CA LEU A 443 -7.84 21.50 14.30
C LEU A 443 -6.32 21.50 14.38
N ARG A 444 -5.74 21.37 15.59
CA ARG A 444 -4.28 21.26 15.75
C ARG A 444 -3.76 20.09 14.92
N THR A 445 -4.41 18.95 15.08
CA THR A 445 -4.06 17.72 14.36
C THR A 445 -4.15 17.92 12.85
N HIS A 446 -5.27 18.46 12.37
CA HIS A 446 -5.50 18.71 10.95
C HIS A 446 -4.41 19.60 10.32
N TYR A 447 -4.08 20.72 10.96
CA TYR A 447 -3.06 21.62 10.46
C TYR A 447 -1.65 21.04 10.57
N TYR A 448 -1.31 20.43 11.71
CA TYR A 448 0.03 19.88 11.93
C TYR A 448 0.31 18.70 10.99
N LYS A 449 -0.71 17.86 10.74
CA LYS A 449 -0.60 16.71 9.84
C LYS A 449 -0.19 17.12 8.42
N ALA A 450 -0.81 18.17 7.88
CA ALA A 450 -0.45 18.72 6.57
C ALA A 450 1.01 19.21 6.48
N LEU A 451 1.61 19.66 7.59
CA LEU A 451 3.00 20.11 7.63
C LEU A 451 4.03 18.96 7.54
N VAL A 452 3.59 17.71 7.65
CA VAL A 452 4.41 16.51 7.45
C VAL A 452 4.03 15.84 6.13
N GLU A 453 2.74 15.55 5.93
CA GLU A 453 2.24 14.81 4.77
C GLU A 453 2.60 15.50 3.44
N GLU A 454 2.55 16.83 3.40
CA GLU A 454 2.83 17.59 2.20
C GLU A 454 4.33 17.87 1.99
N ILE A 455 5.18 17.59 2.97
CA ILE A 455 6.61 17.86 2.88
C ILE A 455 7.40 16.57 2.64
N SER A 456 7.15 15.53 3.43
CA SER A 456 7.88 14.26 3.41
C SER A 456 6.97 13.05 3.22
N GLY A 457 5.73 13.13 3.69
CA GLY A 457 4.80 11.99 3.73
C GLY A 457 4.06 11.73 2.40
N PRO A 458 2.91 11.04 2.45
CA PRO A 458 2.24 10.52 1.25
C PRO A 458 1.81 11.61 0.25
N GLY A 459 1.51 12.84 0.70
CA GLY A 459 1.20 13.96 -0.19
C GLY A 459 2.41 14.40 -1.04
N ALA A 460 3.60 14.40 -0.47
CA ALA A 460 4.85 14.65 -1.20
C ALA A 460 5.15 13.54 -2.21
N ILE A 461 4.94 12.27 -1.82
CA ILE A 461 5.18 11.11 -2.71
C ILE A 461 4.18 11.07 -3.86
N TYR A 462 2.90 11.36 -3.58
CA TYR A 462 1.87 11.51 -4.59
C TYR A 462 2.27 12.51 -5.68
N ARG A 463 2.83 13.66 -5.30
CA ARG A 463 3.34 14.66 -6.26
C ARG A 463 4.59 14.19 -6.98
N ALA A 464 5.54 13.57 -6.29
CA ALA A 464 6.73 13.00 -6.91
C ALA A 464 6.37 11.99 -8.01
N PHE A 465 5.31 11.21 -7.80
CA PHE A 465 4.85 10.19 -8.74
C PHE A 465 4.12 10.76 -9.96
N GLY A 466 3.65 12.02 -9.91
CA GLY A 466 2.95 12.69 -11.01
C GLY A 466 1.71 13.47 -10.60
N GLY A 467 1.28 13.34 -9.35
CA GLY A 467 0.17 14.08 -8.75
C GLY A 467 -1.17 13.88 -9.47
N ILE A 468 -2.00 14.92 -9.47
CA ILE A 468 -3.37 14.87 -9.99
C ILE A 468 -3.44 14.38 -11.44
N LYS A 469 -2.45 14.69 -12.28
CA LYS A 469 -2.42 14.27 -13.68
C LYS A 469 -2.37 12.75 -13.84
N LEU A 470 -1.71 12.05 -12.92
CA LEU A 470 -1.56 10.62 -12.96
C LEU A 470 -2.72 9.90 -12.26
N PHE A 471 -3.08 10.37 -11.06
CA PHE A 471 -3.98 9.63 -10.17
C PHE A 471 -5.46 9.99 -10.33
N HIS A 472 -5.79 11.08 -11.05
CA HIS A 472 -7.16 11.40 -11.41
C HIS A 472 -7.51 10.76 -12.76
N ASN A 473 -8.40 9.77 -12.74
CA ASN A 473 -8.93 9.20 -13.96
C ASN A 473 -10.28 9.86 -14.23
N GLY A 474 -10.54 10.21 -15.50
CA GLY A 474 -11.82 10.74 -15.96
C GLY A 474 -12.95 9.71 -15.81
N ALA A 475 -13.68 9.42 -16.88
CA ALA A 475 -14.82 8.50 -16.81
C ALA A 475 -14.42 7.11 -16.24
N TYR A 476 -14.99 6.76 -15.09
CA TYR A 476 -14.84 5.45 -14.46
C TYR A 476 -15.59 4.39 -15.27
N ARG A 477 -14.92 3.26 -15.53
CA ARG A 477 -15.49 2.12 -16.23
C ARG A 477 -15.59 0.94 -15.28
N LYS A 478 -16.81 0.73 -14.74
CA LYS A 478 -17.13 -0.29 -13.74
C LYS A 478 -16.71 -1.71 -14.14
N GLU A 479 -16.73 -2.00 -15.43
CA GLU A 479 -16.59 -3.37 -15.95
C GLU A 479 -15.21 -3.73 -16.51
N SER A 480 -14.31 -2.77 -16.76
CA SER A 480 -13.00 -3.11 -17.35
C SER A 480 -11.92 -3.26 -16.29
N LEU A 481 -11.40 -4.48 -16.15
CA LEU A 481 -10.18 -4.74 -15.39
C LEU A 481 -8.91 -4.51 -16.23
N LEU A 482 -9.04 -4.30 -17.54
CA LEU A 482 -7.88 -4.18 -18.43
C LEU A 482 -7.05 -2.93 -18.05
N PRO A 483 -5.70 -3.00 -18.12
CA PRO A 483 -4.80 -1.89 -17.78
C PRO A 483 -4.76 -0.81 -18.87
N VAL A 484 -5.93 -0.31 -19.24
CA VAL A 484 -6.15 0.66 -20.35
C VAL A 484 -6.41 2.08 -19.82
N SER A 485 -6.58 2.21 -18.50
CA SER A 485 -6.59 3.49 -17.78
C SER A 485 -5.43 3.53 -16.77
N ASN A 486 -5.08 4.74 -16.31
CA ASN A 486 -4.01 4.90 -15.32
C ASN A 486 -4.34 4.12 -14.04
N ALA A 487 -5.59 4.20 -13.56
CA ALA A 487 -6.05 3.45 -12.39
C ALA A 487 -5.79 1.94 -12.51
N ARG A 488 -6.16 1.33 -13.64
CA ARG A 488 -6.03 -0.12 -13.83
C ARG A 488 -4.56 -0.53 -14.04
N ALA A 489 -3.76 0.29 -14.71
CA ALA A 489 -2.33 0.06 -14.82
C ALA A 489 -1.63 0.15 -13.45
N LEU A 490 -1.99 1.13 -12.61
CA LEU A 490 -1.47 1.25 -11.24
C LEU A 490 -1.93 0.07 -10.36
N GLU A 491 -3.22 -0.28 -10.37
CA GLU A 491 -3.77 -1.40 -9.58
C GLU A 491 -3.09 -2.74 -9.90
N GLY A 492 -2.86 -3.03 -11.19
CA GLY A 492 -2.26 -4.31 -11.61
C GLY A 492 -0.74 -4.36 -11.56
N PHE A 493 -0.06 -3.22 -11.74
CA PHE A 493 1.38 -3.19 -12.07
C PHE A 493 2.21 -2.21 -11.22
N GLY A 494 1.59 -1.23 -10.54
CA GLY A 494 2.29 -0.18 -9.79
C GLY A 494 2.00 -0.13 -8.29
N CYS A 495 1.24 -1.09 -7.76
CA CYS A 495 0.81 -1.16 -6.36
C CYS A 495 1.39 -2.40 -5.66
N VAL A 496 1.63 -2.27 -4.35
CA VAL A 496 2.13 -3.34 -3.48
C VAL A 496 1.08 -4.43 -3.16
N ASN A 497 -0.14 -4.30 -3.66
CA ASN A 497 -1.24 -5.24 -3.40
C ASN A 497 -0.86 -6.69 -3.71
N ASN A 498 -1.05 -7.57 -2.72
CA ASN A 498 -0.69 -8.99 -2.74
C ASN A 498 0.82 -9.25 -2.93
N MET A 499 1.68 -8.26 -2.70
CA MET A 499 3.14 -8.45 -2.67
C MET A 499 3.67 -8.65 -1.25
N THR A 500 2.89 -8.30 -0.23
CA THR A 500 3.27 -8.38 1.18
C THR A 500 2.12 -8.98 1.99
N SER A 501 2.44 -9.46 3.19
CA SER A 501 1.46 -9.93 4.16
C SER A 501 0.99 -8.82 5.11
N PHE A 502 1.41 -7.57 4.91
CA PHE A 502 1.01 -6.46 5.76
C PHE A 502 -0.40 -5.99 5.39
N VAL A 503 -1.21 -5.70 6.40
CA VAL A 503 -2.56 -5.15 6.22
C VAL A 503 -2.55 -3.69 6.65
N SER A 504 -3.06 -2.82 5.77
CA SER A 504 -3.20 -1.39 6.00
C SER A 504 -4.67 -0.98 5.93
N ASP A 505 -5.04 -0.05 6.80
CA ASP A 505 -6.34 0.65 6.79
C ASP A 505 -6.20 2.15 6.49
N ASN A 506 -5.02 2.61 6.08
CA ASN A 506 -4.73 4.02 5.86
C ASN A 506 -5.31 4.59 4.55
N ILE A 507 -5.73 3.73 3.62
CA ILE A 507 -6.32 4.12 2.33
C ILE A 507 -7.52 3.26 1.97
N PRO A 508 -8.44 3.76 1.12
CA PRO A 508 -9.55 2.96 0.62
C PRO A 508 -9.04 1.76 -0.18
N SER A 509 -9.78 0.65 -0.14
CA SER A 509 -9.60 -0.42 -1.11
C SER A 509 -9.91 0.11 -2.52
N TRP A 510 -9.34 -0.51 -3.58
CA TRP A 510 -9.62 -0.09 -4.95
C TRP A 510 -11.13 -0.06 -5.26
N ARG A 511 -11.57 1.04 -5.88
CA ARG A 511 -12.94 1.30 -6.34
C ARG A 511 -13.96 1.35 -5.20
N LEU A 512 -13.55 1.85 -4.03
CA LEU A 512 -14.49 2.12 -2.95
C LEU A 512 -15.46 3.22 -3.38
N THR A 513 -16.76 3.05 -3.17
CA THR A 513 -17.71 4.11 -3.53
C THR A 513 -17.56 5.30 -2.58
N GLU A 514 -17.89 6.51 -3.05
CA GLU A 514 -17.90 7.72 -2.20
C GLU A 514 -18.80 7.55 -0.97
N GLU A 515 -19.94 6.86 -1.11
CA GLU A 515 -20.83 6.55 0.02
C GLU A 515 -20.14 5.64 1.06
N GLU A 516 -19.44 4.60 0.62
CA GLU A 516 -18.69 3.71 1.51
C GLU A 516 -17.45 4.40 2.10
N PHE A 517 -16.78 5.23 1.32
CA PHE A 517 -15.64 6.04 1.76
C PHE A 517 -16.05 6.97 2.90
N ASN A 518 -17.17 7.67 2.76
CA ASN A 518 -17.69 8.58 3.78
C ASN A 518 -18.18 7.86 5.04
N LYS A 519 -18.49 6.56 4.97
CA LYS A 519 -18.87 5.72 6.11
C LYS A 519 -17.67 5.11 6.84
N ARG A 520 -16.47 5.09 6.22
CA ARG A 520 -15.28 4.51 6.84
C ARG A 520 -14.68 5.46 7.86
N SER A 521 -14.40 4.92 9.03
CA SER A 521 -13.47 5.49 10.00
C SER A 521 -12.06 5.11 9.55
N PHE A 522 -11.37 5.99 8.81
CA PHE A 522 -9.94 5.82 8.60
C PHE A 522 -9.22 6.09 9.92
N ASN A 523 -8.11 5.40 10.20
CA ASN A 523 -7.35 5.61 11.43
C ASN A 523 -6.92 7.09 11.53
N GLU A 524 -7.60 7.83 12.40
CA GLU A 524 -7.18 9.18 12.80
C GLU A 524 -5.96 9.12 13.74
N ASP A 525 -5.71 7.94 14.33
CA ASP A 525 -4.71 7.69 15.38
C ASP A 525 -3.31 7.31 14.89
N GLY A 526 -3.05 7.33 13.57
CA GLY A 526 -1.69 7.15 12.98
C GLY A 526 -0.68 8.26 13.33
N LEU A 527 -0.94 9.01 14.40
CA LEU A 527 -0.36 10.31 14.73
C LEU A 527 0.39 10.28 16.07
N SER A 528 1.04 9.15 16.38
CA SER A 528 1.89 9.01 17.57
C SER A 528 3.06 10.02 17.65
N TRP A 529 3.26 10.79 16.58
CA TRP A 529 4.30 11.81 16.38
C TRP A 529 3.83 13.26 16.57
N ILE A 530 2.55 13.52 16.85
CA ILE A 530 2.12 14.88 17.24
C ILE A 530 2.60 15.14 18.66
N SER A 531 3.49 16.12 18.82
CA SER A 531 3.99 16.50 20.14
C SER A 531 2.81 17.00 20.99
N PRO A 532 2.65 16.51 22.24
CA PRO A 532 1.68 17.12 23.15
C PRO A 532 2.03 18.59 23.36
N PRO A 533 1.02 19.48 23.52
CA PRO A 533 1.29 20.89 23.81
C PRO A 533 2.19 20.98 25.04
N GLY A 534 3.21 21.84 24.95
CA GLY A 534 4.40 21.85 25.80
C GLY A 534 4.16 21.45 27.27
N ARG A 535 4.94 20.48 27.74
CA ARG A 535 5.24 20.31 29.17
C ARG A 535 6.48 21.09 29.53
#